data_AF-A0A914B373-F1
#
_entry.id   AF-A0A914B373-F1
#
_cell.length_a   1.000
_cell.length_b   1.000
_cell.length_c   1.000
_cell.angle_alpha   90.00
_cell.angle_beta   90.00
_cell.angle_gamma   90.00
#
_symmetry.space_group_name_H-M   'P 1'
#
loop_
_entity.id
_entity.type
_entity.pdbx_description
1 polymer ?
#
loop_
_entity_poly.entity_id
_entity_poly.type
_entity_poly.pdbx_seq_one_letter_code
_entity_poly.pdbx_strand_id
1 'polypeptide(L)'
;MSLFVIRTILWILLSRDVVLMVGGINIPPFSQINLQQATTESAEMAATTPASTPYGPMPFDLAGQERLTQLHNTERSAVDPPAADMNKVVWSTDLADAVASNLDSCIYRLADAQAVSRNRWLVEMGFYDDINDTLVSDTLTQWYAYGELYEYHQKSCTGTSESECSIYKLLTWSSMSALGCSQHYCETLTDYYTQETMNDTLYWKCLYDNIGHFTNPAVRPYTNGTVNDTCTQCESGSSWCENGLCNSGCDIQNANCSCALDPLCSGNGAFNETACDCNCTGYWVGNSCGQCGLTCQANSNLNRDLCQCDCLEGFLLNSTTTNCEDSRYSSFPSGSTTEPSATIGTITTDSAPVCGMDIICNGSGVLDPQTCECYCASGYKGSDCNEQCSLTDTECWSGYRKPPVLIDADFCPVYCLQCACDPSEGNCENNGTYSKVPGYELQYGMCRCYCPFPWSGLTCQECNASCYNGGTLDNSTCTCTCPAGFRPPNCLAECKPDVSRWCTSRMAPYCDRVPVIRENCLVMCGICAL
;
A
#
# COMPACT_ATOMS: atom_id res chain seq x y z
N MET A 1 41.23 -6.54 -24.07
CA MET A 1 41.13 -8.02 -23.96
C MET A 1 40.56 -8.33 -22.59
N SER A 2 39.37 -8.96 -22.58
CA SER A 2 38.88 -9.96 -21.61
C SER A 2 38.86 -9.61 -20.12
N LEU A 3 37.88 -9.97 -19.29
CA LEU A 3 36.56 -10.62 -19.34
C LEU A 3 36.14 -10.67 -17.84
N PHE A 4 34.83 -10.56 -17.50
CA PHE A 4 34.07 -11.37 -16.50
C PHE A 4 34.66 -11.63 -15.08
N VAL A 5 33.96 -11.69 -13.92
CA VAL A 5 32.55 -11.61 -13.51
C VAL A 5 32.50 -11.82 -11.96
N ILE A 6 31.35 -11.52 -11.33
CA ILE A 6 30.76 -12.08 -10.08
C ILE A 6 31.20 -11.58 -8.68
N ARG A 7 30.19 -10.97 -8.04
CA ARG A 7 29.73 -10.86 -6.63
C ARG A 7 30.48 -11.55 -5.48
N THR A 8 30.33 -10.89 -4.31
CA THR A 8 29.83 -11.37 -2.99
C THR A 8 30.82 -11.21 -1.81
N ILE A 9 30.51 -10.24 -0.93
CA ILE A 9 30.55 -10.28 0.55
C ILE A 9 31.90 -10.68 1.22
N LEU A 10 32.51 -9.76 1.98
CA LEU A 10 32.59 -9.84 3.46
C LEU A 10 33.27 -8.59 4.05
N TRP A 11 32.70 -8.15 5.16
CA TRP A 11 32.95 -6.93 5.93
C TRP A 11 34.34 -6.80 6.59
N ILE A 12 34.74 -5.54 6.78
CA ILE A 12 35.68 -4.96 7.77
C ILE A 12 37.18 -5.12 7.48
N LEU A 13 37.84 -3.98 7.21
CA LEU A 13 38.88 -3.47 8.09
C LEU A 13 38.96 -1.93 8.01
N LEU A 14 38.94 -1.35 9.22
CA LEU A 14 38.89 0.06 9.55
C LEU A 14 40.09 0.88 9.04
N SER A 15 39.83 2.18 8.94
CA SER A 15 40.72 3.34 9.14
C SER A 15 41.15 4.12 7.90
N ARG A 16 40.89 5.43 8.02
CA ARG A 16 41.38 6.61 7.26
C ARG A 16 40.43 7.19 6.21
N ASP A 17 39.63 8.13 6.70
CA ASP A 17 39.31 9.44 6.13
C ASP A 17 39.39 9.57 4.60
N VAL A 18 38.22 9.53 3.93
CA VAL A 18 37.75 10.53 2.95
C VAL A 18 36.24 10.28 2.77
N VAL A 19 35.38 11.15 3.32
CA VAL A 19 34.14 11.58 2.65
C VAL A 19 33.87 13.03 3.07
N LEU A 20 34.02 13.96 2.13
CA LEU A 20 33.60 15.34 2.27
C LEU A 20 32.63 15.64 1.12
N MET A 21 31.45 16.15 1.50
CA MET A 21 30.41 16.85 0.72
C MET A 21 29.58 15.94 -0.22
N VAL A 22 28.25 16.02 -0.29
CA VAL A 22 27.37 17.20 -0.43
C VAL A 22 25.97 16.87 0.14
N GLY A 23 25.28 17.85 0.74
CA GLY A 23 23.84 17.77 1.06
C GLY A 23 23.50 17.23 2.45
N GLY A 24 23.92 17.92 3.50
CA GLY A 24 23.54 17.59 4.87
C GLY A 24 22.04 17.78 5.09
N ILE A 25 21.35 16.69 5.41
CA ILE A 25 19.99 16.71 5.93
C ILE A 25 20.03 17.39 7.30
N ASN A 26 19.83 18.71 7.35
CA ASN A 26 19.55 19.41 8.59
C ASN A 26 18.04 19.35 8.83
N ILE A 27 17.58 18.21 9.33
CA ILE A 27 16.27 18.16 10.00
C ILE A 27 16.53 18.59 11.45
N PRO A 28 15.92 19.68 11.94
CA PRO A 28 16.03 20.00 13.36
C PRO A 28 15.55 18.78 14.17
N PRO A 29 16.22 18.44 15.28
CA PRO A 29 15.79 17.32 16.10
C PRO A 29 14.32 17.50 16.45
N PHE A 30 13.50 16.48 16.22
CA PHE A 30 12.11 16.40 16.68
C PHE A 30 12.12 16.40 18.22
N SER A 31 12.38 17.55 18.82
CA SER A 31 12.51 17.66 20.27
C SER A 31 11.14 17.46 20.92
N GLN A 32 11.12 16.70 22.00
CA GLN A 32 9.91 16.37 22.72
C GLN A 32 9.17 17.64 23.16
N ILE A 33 7.88 17.70 22.83
CA ILE A 33 7.00 18.79 23.22
C ILE A 33 6.96 18.84 24.76
N ASN A 34 7.54 19.89 25.33
CA ASN A 34 7.26 20.27 26.70
C ASN A 34 5.93 21.04 26.72
N LEU A 35 4.85 20.36 27.11
CA LEU A 35 3.45 20.82 27.08
C LEU A 35 3.12 22.04 27.97
N GLN A 36 4.10 22.79 28.47
CA GLN A 36 3.91 23.90 29.40
C GLN A 36 4.25 25.30 28.85
N GLN A 37 4.67 25.45 27.59
CA GLN A 37 4.92 26.77 27.00
C GLN A 37 3.90 27.23 25.95
N ALA A 38 2.84 26.46 25.71
CA ALA A 38 1.73 26.88 24.84
C ALA A 38 0.75 27.84 25.56
N THR A 39 1.26 28.86 26.23
CA THR A 39 0.49 30.06 26.56
C THR A 39 1.46 31.24 26.53
N THR A 40 1.10 32.27 25.76
CA THR A 40 1.80 33.55 25.54
C THR A 40 2.97 33.53 24.56
N GLU A 41 2.65 33.68 23.27
CA GLU A 41 3.30 34.69 22.42
C GLU A 41 2.43 34.94 21.17
N SER A 42 1.44 35.82 21.35
CA SER A 42 0.90 36.62 20.26
C SER A 42 1.96 37.65 19.88
N ALA A 43 2.65 37.45 18.76
CA ALA A 43 3.51 38.46 18.16
C ALA A 43 3.00 38.78 16.75
N GLU A 44 2.41 39.96 16.62
CA GLU A 44 2.25 40.67 15.35
C GLU A 44 3.59 40.66 14.60
N MET A 45 3.64 40.02 13.43
CA MET A 45 4.73 40.22 12.48
C MET A 45 4.17 40.95 11.27
N ALA A 46 4.70 42.15 11.07
CA ALA A 46 4.28 43.10 10.05
C ALA A 46 4.15 42.46 8.66
N ALA A 47 3.01 42.71 8.02
CA ALA A 47 2.76 42.39 6.63
C ALA A 47 3.64 43.26 5.71
N THR A 48 4.89 42.87 5.51
CA THR A 48 5.57 43.13 4.24
C THR A 48 5.17 42.03 3.29
N THR A 49 4.26 42.35 2.37
CA THR A 49 3.90 41.49 1.24
C THR A 49 5.17 41.11 0.47
N PRO A 50 5.56 39.82 0.40
CA PRO A 50 6.60 39.39 -0.51
C PRO A 50 6.13 39.67 -1.93
N ALA A 51 7.03 40.16 -2.78
CA ALA A 51 6.75 40.27 -4.21
C ALA A 51 6.32 38.89 -4.72
N SER A 52 5.14 38.80 -5.34
CA SER A 52 4.66 37.58 -5.98
C SER A 52 5.71 37.11 -6.97
N THR A 53 6.38 36.00 -6.69
CA THR A 53 7.32 35.40 -7.63
C THR A 53 6.54 34.97 -8.87
N PRO A 54 7.13 35.10 -10.06
CA PRO A 54 6.45 34.76 -11.29
C PRO A 54 6.06 33.30 -11.35
N TYR A 55 6.51 32.38 -10.47
CA TYR A 55 6.43 30.90 -10.55
C TYR A 55 5.76 30.18 -9.36
N GLY A 56 4.76 30.76 -8.70
CA GLY A 56 3.83 30.10 -7.75
C GLY A 56 3.52 28.60 -7.97
N PRO A 57 2.94 27.93 -6.97
CA PRO A 57 3.17 26.52 -6.68
C PRO A 57 2.67 25.64 -7.83
N MET A 58 3.48 24.64 -8.17
CA MET A 58 3.12 23.59 -9.12
C MET A 58 2.54 22.40 -8.36
N PRO A 59 1.22 22.18 -8.45
CA PRO A 59 0.66 20.90 -8.01
C PRO A 59 1.25 19.77 -8.87
N PHE A 60 1.35 18.58 -8.28
CA PHE A 60 1.63 17.39 -9.06
C PHE A 60 0.46 17.13 -10.02
N ASP A 61 0.77 16.77 -11.27
CA ASP A 61 -0.21 16.24 -12.21
C ASP A 61 -0.75 14.88 -11.72
N LEU A 62 -1.82 14.37 -12.34
CA LEU A 62 -2.44 13.10 -11.92
C LEU A 62 -1.44 11.94 -11.91
N ALA A 63 -0.52 11.88 -12.89
CA ALA A 63 0.49 10.83 -12.94
C ALA A 63 1.52 10.95 -11.79
N GLY A 64 1.89 12.17 -11.40
CA GLY A 64 2.73 12.46 -10.25
C GLY A 64 2.04 12.13 -8.93
N GLN A 65 0.77 12.50 -8.79
CA GLN A 65 -0.05 12.14 -7.63
C GLN A 65 -0.15 10.62 -7.47
N GLU A 66 -0.46 9.91 -8.56
CA GLU A 66 -0.50 8.45 -8.60
C GLU A 66 0.87 7.84 -8.28
N ARG A 67 1.95 8.32 -8.90
CA ARG A 67 3.31 7.82 -8.66
C ARG A 67 3.74 7.97 -7.20
N LEU A 68 3.53 9.14 -6.61
CA LEU A 68 3.89 9.38 -5.21
C LEU A 68 3.04 8.54 -4.26
N THR A 69 1.73 8.46 -4.50
CA THR A 69 0.81 7.66 -3.68
C THR A 69 1.13 6.17 -3.80
N GLN A 70 1.40 5.68 -5.02
CA GLN A 70 1.77 4.30 -5.28
C GLN A 70 3.11 3.94 -4.65
N LEU A 71 4.11 4.83 -4.70
CA LEU A 71 5.39 4.63 -4.01
C LEU A 71 5.16 4.42 -2.52
N HIS A 72 4.40 5.30 -1.86
CA HIS A 72 4.08 5.14 -0.44
C HIS A 72 3.40 3.81 -0.15
N ASN A 73 2.36 3.46 -0.89
CA ASN A 73 1.63 2.21 -0.66
C ASN A 73 2.49 0.97 -0.93
N THR A 74 3.37 1.01 -1.95
CA THR A 74 4.28 -0.10 -2.27
C THR A 74 5.24 -0.34 -1.11
N GLU A 75 5.95 0.71 -0.67
CA GLU A 75 6.91 0.61 0.44
C GLU A 75 6.23 0.24 1.76
N ARG A 76 5.05 0.80 2.04
CA ARG A 76 4.26 0.49 3.25
C ARG A 76 3.75 -0.95 3.29
N SER A 77 3.40 -1.53 2.14
CA SER A 77 2.96 -2.93 2.05
C SER A 77 4.12 -3.92 2.23
N ALA A 78 5.36 -3.47 2.03
CA ALA A 78 6.56 -4.29 2.02
C ALA A 78 7.46 -4.09 3.25
N VAL A 79 6.94 -3.49 4.32
CA VAL A 79 7.72 -3.27 5.57
C VAL A 79 8.16 -4.59 6.20
N ASP A 80 9.34 -4.57 6.83
CA ASP A 80 9.89 -5.69 7.58
C ASP A 80 10.12 -5.27 9.05
N PRO A 81 9.52 -5.96 10.04
CA PRO A 81 8.60 -7.08 9.90
C PRO A 81 7.24 -6.71 9.28
N PRO A 82 6.46 -7.66 8.75
CA PRO A 82 5.15 -7.38 8.17
C PRO A 82 4.19 -6.69 9.15
N ALA A 83 3.36 -5.79 8.61
CA ALA A 83 2.38 -5.05 9.40
C ALA A 83 0.99 -5.71 9.37
N ALA A 84 0.31 -5.72 10.52
CA ALA A 84 -1.07 -6.23 10.65
C ALA A 84 -2.15 -5.14 10.44
N ASP A 85 -1.78 -3.87 10.52
CA ASP A 85 -2.69 -2.71 10.65
C ASP A 85 -2.38 -1.56 9.67
N MET A 86 -1.57 -1.80 8.64
CA MET A 86 -1.08 -0.73 7.76
C MET A 86 -2.18 -0.19 6.85
N ASN A 87 -2.59 1.08 7.03
CA ASN A 87 -3.58 1.71 6.16
C ASN A 87 -3.02 2.00 4.77
N LYS A 88 -3.88 1.79 3.76
CA LYS A 88 -3.70 2.32 2.42
C LYS A 88 -3.82 3.84 2.48
N VAL A 89 -2.82 4.53 1.94
CA VAL A 89 -2.81 5.99 1.85
C VAL A 89 -3.43 6.42 0.53
N VAL A 90 -4.27 7.45 0.59
CA VAL A 90 -4.86 8.08 -0.60
C VAL A 90 -4.32 9.50 -0.80
N TRP A 91 -4.35 9.96 -2.05
CA TRP A 91 -4.04 11.36 -2.34
C TRP A 91 -5.17 12.26 -1.83
N SER A 92 -4.81 13.39 -1.21
CA SER A 92 -5.72 14.45 -0.83
C SER A 92 -5.32 15.76 -1.50
N THR A 93 -6.21 16.24 -2.38
CA THR A 93 -6.06 17.56 -3.03
C THR A 93 -6.07 18.69 -2.00
N ASP A 94 -6.89 18.59 -0.96
CA ASP A 94 -6.97 19.61 0.09
C ASP A 94 -5.64 19.73 0.85
N LEU A 95 -4.96 18.62 1.11
CA LEU A 95 -3.63 18.62 1.73
C LEU A 95 -2.56 19.18 0.79
N ALA A 96 -2.62 18.83 -0.50
CA ALA A 96 -1.70 19.35 -1.51
C ALA A 96 -1.85 20.88 -1.68
N ASP A 97 -3.08 21.38 -1.73
CA ASP A 97 -3.38 22.81 -1.83
C ASP A 97 -2.94 23.56 -0.56
N ALA A 98 -3.05 22.95 0.62
CA ALA A 98 -2.62 23.54 1.88
C ALA A 98 -1.11 23.79 1.94
N VAL A 99 -0.26 22.91 1.38
CA VAL A 99 1.19 23.16 1.29
C VAL A 99 1.58 24.06 0.12
N ALA A 100 0.78 24.06 -0.95
CA ALA A 100 1.06 24.85 -2.14
C ALA A 100 1.26 26.33 -1.78
N SER A 101 0.40 26.91 -0.94
CA SER A 101 0.51 28.32 -0.52
C SER A 101 1.79 28.67 0.24
N ASN A 102 2.43 27.68 0.88
CA ASN A 102 3.66 27.91 1.65
C ASN A 102 4.90 27.97 0.76
N LEU A 103 4.86 27.29 -0.39
CA LEU A 103 6.01 27.16 -1.29
C LEU A 103 6.33 28.45 -2.06
N ASP A 104 5.32 29.32 -2.24
CA ASP A 104 5.45 30.60 -2.97
C ASP A 104 6.43 31.59 -2.34
N SER A 105 6.65 31.44 -1.04
CA SER A 105 7.60 32.27 -0.31
C SER A 105 9.05 31.99 -0.69
N CYS A 106 9.35 30.82 -1.27
CA CYS A 106 10.72 30.33 -1.48
C CYS A 106 11.60 30.40 -0.21
N ILE A 107 10.96 30.19 0.95
CA ILE A 107 11.63 30.07 2.24
C ILE A 107 11.47 28.63 2.71
N TYR A 108 12.56 27.87 2.79
CA TYR A 108 12.53 26.54 3.36
C TYR A 108 12.32 26.62 4.86
N ARG A 109 11.12 26.21 5.28
CA ARG A 109 10.72 26.09 6.67
C ARG A 109 9.65 25.01 6.78
N LEU A 110 9.77 24.13 7.77
CA LEU A 110 8.75 23.14 8.08
C LEU A 110 7.80 23.68 9.16
N ALA A 111 6.50 23.45 8.96
CA ALA A 111 5.49 23.70 9.98
C ALA A 111 5.57 22.63 11.08
N ASP A 112 5.33 23.05 12.32
CA ASP A 112 5.22 22.11 13.45
C ASP A 112 4.02 21.16 13.24
N ALA A 113 4.14 19.94 13.77
CA ALA A 113 3.06 18.96 13.73
C ALA A 113 1.80 19.52 14.42
N GLN A 114 0.65 19.42 13.73
CA GLN A 114 -0.60 19.99 14.20
C GLN A 114 -1.57 18.90 14.66
N ALA A 115 -2.06 19.01 15.89
CA ALA A 115 -3.10 18.12 16.41
C ALA A 115 -4.46 18.54 15.83
N VAL A 116 -5.06 17.68 15.01
CA VAL A 116 -6.40 17.88 14.45
C VAL A 116 -7.47 17.36 15.41
N SER A 117 -7.21 16.23 16.07
CA SER A 117 -8.05 15.66 17.12
C SER A 117 -7.24 14.80 18.08
N ARG A 118 -7.88 14.23 19.10
CA ARG A 118 -7.24 13.22 19.96
C ARG A 118 -6.76 12.06 19.06
N ASN A 119 -5.44 11.93 18.94
CA ASN A 119 -4.71 10.92 18.15
C ASN A 119 -4.65 11.10 16.63
N ARG A 120 -5.12 12.21 16.07
CA ARG A 120 -4.94 12.54 14.65
C ARG A 120 -4.05 13.78 14.53
N TRP A 121 -2.93 13.61 13.83
CA TRP A 121 -1.94 14.66 13.62
C TRP A 121 -1.68 14.86 12.13
N LEU A 122 -1.47 16.12 11.76
CA LEU A 122 -1.01 16.53 10.46
C LEU A 122 0.47 16.88 10.56
N VAL A 123 1.31 16.27 9.73
CA VAL A 123 2.77 16.49 9.75
C VAL A 123 3.25 16.94 8.39
N GLU A 124 4.02 18.02 8.37
CA GLU A 124 4.65 18.56 7.17
C GLU A 124 6.08 18.00 7.04
N MET A 125 6.39 17.49 5.86
CA MET A 125 7.76 17.21 5.43
C MET A 125 8.06 18.02 4.18
N GLY A 126 9.33 18.30 3.94
CA GLY A 126 9.74 18.99 2.72
C GLY A 126 11.22 18.82 2.51
N PHE A 127 11.62 19.06 1.27
CA PHE A 127 13.01 19.03 0.86
C PHE A 127 13.20 19.99 -0.31
N TYR A 128 14.44 20.36 -0.55
CA TYR A 128 14.81 21.18 -1.70
C TYR A 128 16.10 20.65 -2.31
N ASP A 129 16.20 20.70 -3.63
CA ASP A 129 17.39 20.28 -4.35
C ASP A 129 17.55 21.06 -5.66
N ASP A 130 18.70 20.99 -6.30
CA ASP A 130 18.89 21.52 -7.66
C ASP A 130 17.86 20.88 -8.60
N ILE A 131 17.24 21.69 -9.47
CA ILE A 131 16.25 21.22 -10.45
C ILE A 131 16.80 20.11 -11.38
N ASN A 132 18.13 19.98 -11.48
CA ASN A 132 18.81 18.97 -12.29
C ASN A 132 19.03 17.62 -11.57
N ASP A 133 18.96 17.58 -10.25
CA ASP A 133 19.53 16.46 -9.48
C ASP A 133 18.51 15.39 -9.14
N THR A 134 17.40 15.72 -8.48
CA THR A 134 16.50 14.69 -7.92
C THR A 134 15.02 14.96 -8.13
N LEU A 135 14.27 13.90 -8.49
CA LEU A 135 12.81 13.89 -8.44
C LEU A 135 12.35 13.62 -7.00
N VAL A 136 11.18 14.14 -6.63
CA VAL A 136 10.57 13.89 -5.31
C VAL A 136 10.43 12.39 -5.01
N SER A 137 10.12 11.58 -6.03
CA SER A 137 10.05 10.12 -5.89
C SER A 137 11.38 9.49 -5.48
N ASP A 138 12.49 10.04 -5.95
CA ASP A 138 13.83 9.49 -5.71
C ASP A 138 14.25 9.82 -4.28
N THR A 139 13.97 11.06 -3.83
CA THR A 139 14.14 11.46 -2.43
C THR A 139 13.30 10.58 -1.48
N LEU A 140 12.03 10.32 -1.81
CA LEU A 140 11.17 9.46 -0.99
C LEU A 140 11.67 8.01 -0.96
N THR A 141 12.13 7.48 -2.09
CA THR A 141 12.73 6.14 -2.15
C THR A 141 13.94 6.05 -1.21
N GLN A 142 14.79 7.08 -1.21
CA GLN A 142 15.92 7.18 -0.30
C GLN A 142 15.49 7.29 1.17
N TRP A 143 14.39 8.00 1.45
CA TRP A 143 13.85 8.12 2.80
C TRP A 143 13.28 6.79 3.33
N TYR A 144 12.67 5.97 2.48
CA TYR A 144 12.27 4.61 2.85
C TYR A 144 13.47 3.69 3.10
N ALA A 145 14.58 3.87 2.36
CA ALA A 145 15.81 3.11 2.59
C ALA A 145 16.44 3.37 3.98
N TYR A 146 16.07 4.45 4.68
CA TYR A 146 16.45 4.64 6.08
C TYR A 146 15.83 3.62 7.05
N GLY A 147 14.96 2.73 6.57
CA GLY A 147 14.49 1.57 7.33
C GLY A 147 15.63 0.69 7.87
N GLU A 148 16.78 0.62 7.18
CA GLU A 148 17.97 -0.08 7.68
C GLU A 148 18.51 0.51 9.00
N LEU A 149 18.11 1.75 9.34
CA LEU A 149 18.49 2.44 10.57
C LEU A 149 17.47 2.24 11.72
N TYR A 150 16.33 1.58 11.48
CA TYR A 150 15.29 1.38 12.49
C TYR A 150 15.22 -0.07 12.98
N GLU A 151 15.48 -0.27 14.27
CA GLU A 151 15.37 -1.57 14.94
C GLU A 151 13.97 -1.77 15.52
N TYR A 152 13.09 -2.39 14.74
CA TYR A 152 11.66 -2.50 15.05
C TYR A 152 11.36 -3.12 16.42
N HIS A 153 12.03 -4.22 16.78
CA HIS A 153 11.78 -4.89 18.06
C HIS A 153 12.24 -4.06 19.26
N GLN A 154 13.37 -3.36 19.11
CA GLN A 154 13.98 -2.50 20.13
C GLN A 154 13.32 -1.12 20.21
N LYS A 155 12.54 -0.75 19.19
CA LYS A 155 11.87 0.55 19.05
C LYS A 155 12.87 1.71 19.00
N SER A 156 14.05 1.46 18.44
CA SER A 156 15.17 2.38 18.51
C SER A 156 15.78 2.61 17.13
N CYS A 157 16.33 3.79 16.93
CA CYS A 157 17.19 4.09 15.80
C CYS A 157 18.62 3.65 16.09
N THR A 158 19.34 3.14 15.09
CA THR A 158 20.74 2.76 15.22
C THR A 158 21.64 3.97 14.99
N GLY A 159 22.64 4.15 15.86
CA GLY A 159 23.75 5.09 15.64
C GLY A 159 23.40 6.58 15.75
N THR A 160 24.11 7.40 14.97
CA THR A 160 24.15 8.88 15.04
C THR A 160 23.12 9.59 14.13
N SER A 161 22.22 8.84 13.51
CA SER A 161 21.30 9.30 12.44
C SER A 161 19.83 9.19 12.87
N GLU A 162 19.49 9.84 13.99
CA GLU A 162 18.13 9.86 14.55
C GLU A 162 17.13 10.55 13.61
N SER A 163 17.57 11.57 12.87
CA SER A 163 16.75 12.31 11.90
C SER A 163 16.25 11.41 10.78
N GLU A 164 17.16 10.72 10.10
CA GLU A 164 16.88 9.84 8.95
C GLU A 164 15.97 8.69 9.34
N CYS A 165 16.27 8.05 10.47
CA CYS A 165 15.42 7.00 11.03
C CYS A 165 14.01 7.49 11.38
N SER A 166 13.89 8.72 11.92
CA SER A 166 12.60 9.31 12.25
C SER A 166 11.74 9.58 11.01
N ILE A 167 12.36 9.88 9.86
CA ILE A 167 11.65 10.01 8.58
C ILE A 167 11.03 8.68 8.20
N TYR A 168 11.80 7.59 8.18
CA TYR A 168 11.28 6.25 7.88
C TYR A 168 10.12 5.87 8.80
N LYS A 169 10.27 6.12 10.11
CA LYS A 169 9.24 5.84 11.10
C LYS A 169 7.95 6.62 10.85
N LEU A 170 8.02 7.86 10.37
CA LEU A 170 6.85 8.65 9.97
C LEU A 170 6.19 8.07 8.71
N LEU A 171 6.99 7.75 7.68
CA LEU A 171 6.47 7.25 6.40
C LEU A 171 5.77 5.89 6.54
N THR A 172 6.23 5.06 7.49
CA THR A 172 5.66 3.75 7.80
C THR A 172 4.59 3.78 8.89
N TRP A 173 4.12 4.95 9.30
CA TRP A 173 3.11 5.06 10.36
C TRP A 173 1.76 4.45 9.93
N SER A 174 1.28 3.40 10.61
CA SER A 174 0.17 2.57 10.14
C SER A 174 -1.13 3.34 9.97
N SER A 175 -1.44 4.27 10.88
CA SER A 175 -2.68 5.03 10.84
C SER A 175 -2.74 6.07 9.73
N MET A 176 -1.61 6.41 9.07
CA MET A 176 -1.59 7.39 7.97
C MET A 176 -2.66 7.04 6.93
N SER A 177 -3.59 7.96 6.70
CA SER A 177 -4.74 7.73 5.83
C SER A 177 -4.67 8.50 4.51
N ALA A 178 -4.00 9.64 4.52
CA ALA A 178 -3.90 10.50 3.34
C ALA A 178 -2.57 11.26 3.32
N LEU A 179 -2.13 11.61 2.11
CA LEU A 179 -1.05 12.53 1.87
C LEU A 179 -1.42 13.54 0.78
N GLY A 180 -0.79 14.70 0.79
CA GLY A 180 -0.87 15.65 -0.33
C GLY A 180 0.42 16.45 -0.42
N CYS A 181 0.99 16.49 -1.62
CA CYS A 181 2.25 17.18 -1.88
C CYS A 181 2.08 18.29 -2.91
N SER A 182 2.93 19.30 -2.83
CA SER A 182 3.11 20.32 -3.86
C SER A 182 4.59 20.62 -4.03
N GLN A 183 4.96 21.14 -5.20
CA GLN A 183 6.32 21.57 -5.52
C GLN A 183 6.32 22.98 -6.11
N HIS A 184 7.46 23.64 -6.14
CA HIS A 184 7.64 25.01 -6.62
C HIS A 184 9.11 25.21 -7.01
N TYR A 185 9.38 25.99 -8.05
CA TYR A 185 10.75 26.33 -8.44
C TYR A 185 11.09 27.71 -7.91
N CYS A 186 12.18 27.76 -7.18
CA CYS A 186 12.72 28.96 -6.62
C CYS A 186 13.96 29.36 -7.40
N GLU A 187 13.88 30.50 -8.10
CA GLU A 187 15.08 31.12 -8.68
C GLU A 187 16.11 31.41 -7.58
N THR A 188 15.63 31.82 -6.41
CA THR A 188 16.41 31.86 -5.17
C THR A 188 15.56 31.33 -4.02
N LEU A 189 16.00 30.27 -3.36
CA LEU A 189 15.43 29.71 -2.13
C LEU A 189 16.29 30.11 -0.93
N THR A 190 15.66 30.52 0.18
CA THR A 190 16.34 30.78 1.45
C THR A 190 16.00 29.72 2.48
N ASP A 191 16.99 29.07 3.08
CA ASP A 191 16.76 28.19 4.23
C ASP A 191 16.58 29.04 5.49
N TYR A 192 15.42 28.92 6.14
CA TYR A 192 15.11 29.69 7.35
C TYR A 192 16.01 29.34 8.54
N TYR A 193 16.48 28.10 8.64
CA TYR A 193 17.27 27.60 9.76
C TYR A 193 18.75 27.92 9.61
N THR A 194 19.30 27.75 8.41
CA THR A 194 20.74 27.98 8.14
C THR A 194 21.03 29.40 7.63
N GLN A 195 20.00 30.10 7.13
CA GLN A 195 20.10 31.40 6.44
C GLN A 195 20.89 31.32 5.11
N GLU A 196 21.12 30.12 4.58
CA GLU A 196 21.77 29.93 3.29
C GLU A 196 20.80 30.17 2.13
N THR A 197 21.33 30.65 1.00
CA THR A 197 20.56 30.89 -0.22
C THR A 197 21.04 29.98 -1.33
N MET A 198 20.10 29.28 -1.96
CA MET A 198 20.32 28.40 -3.10
C MET A 198 19.63 29.00 -4.33
N ASN A 199 20.21 28.83 -5.52
CA ASN A 199 19.58 29.27 -6.76
C ASN A 199 19.09 28.08 -7.57
N ASP A 200 18.16 28.33 -8.49
CA ASP A 200 17.65 27.32 -9.44
C ASP A 200 17.16 26.02 -8.76
N THR A 201 16.46 26.16 -7.64
CA THR A 201 16.13 25.07 -6.72
C THR A 201 14.68 24.60 -6.91
N LEU A 202 14.48 23.29 -6.98
CA LEU A 202 13.16 22.67 -6.85
C LEU A 202 12.85 22.47 -5.37
N TYR A 203 11.81 23.14 -4.89
CA TYR A 203 11.34 23.08 -3.52
C TYR A 203 10.01 22.33 -3.44
N TRP A 204 9.88 21.33 -2.57
CA TRP A 204 8.63 20.62 -2.39
C TRP A 204 8.30 20.36 -0.92
N LYS A 205 7.00 20.16 -0.69
CA LYS A 205 6.43 19.82 0.61
C LYS A 205 5.35 18.76 0.46
N CYS A 206 5.20 17.92 1.46
CA CYS A 206 4.11 16.97 1.64
C CYS A 206 3.49 17.15 3.02
N LEU A 207 2.18 17.12 3.09
CA LEU A 207 1.44 16.92 4.33
C LEU A 207 0.95 15.49 4.43
N TYR A 208 1.16 14.90 5.60
CA TYR A 208 0.69 13.57 5.95
C TYR A 208 -0.34 13.66 7.06
N ASP A 209 -1.50 13.07 6.85
CA ASP A 209 -2.62 13.08 7.79
C ASP A 209 -2.70 11.77 8.58
N ASN A 210 -3.27 11.88 9.78
CA ASN A 210 -3.43 10.80 10.75
C ASN A 210 -2.12 10.15 11.24
N ILE A 211 -1.11 10.97 11.53
CA ILE A 211 0.24 10.53 11.95
C ILE A 211 0.41 10.28 13.46
N GLY A 212 -0.68 10.31 14.25
CA GLY A 212 -0.66 9.85 15.65
C GLY A 212 0.50 10.39 16.51
N HIS A 213 1.01 9.55 17.41
CA HIS A 213 2.10 9.90 18.34
C HIS A 213 3.48 9.46 17.82
N PHE A 214 3.77 9.72 16.55
CA PHE A 214 5.02 9.24 15.91
C PHE A 214 6.31 9.67 16.62
N THR A 215 6.29 10.86 17.24
CA THR A 215 7.41 11.42 18.02
C THR A 215 7.66 10.68 19.33
N ASN A 216 6.76 9.81 19.79
CA ASN A 216 7.00 9.00 20.97
C ASN A 216 7.95 7.84 20.63
N PRO A 217 9.18 7.81 21.19
CA PRO A 217 10.16 6.78 20.88
C PRO A 217 9.73 5.38 21.38
N ALA A 218 8.82 5.30 22.36
CA ALA A 218 8.34 4.03 22.90
C ALA A 218 7.27 3.33 22.04
N VAL A 219 6.82 3.96 20.95
CA VAL A 219 5.75 3.48 20.07
C VAL A 219 6.36 3.07 18.72
N ARG A 220 5.88 1.94 18.21
CA ARG A 220 6.27 1.41 16.90
C ARG A 220 5.44 2.07 15.79
N PRO A 221 5.97 2.19 14.57
CA PRO A 221 5.24 2.80 13.47
C PRO A 221 3.99 2.02 13.07
N TYR A 222 3.97 0.71 13.26
CA TYR A 222 2.86 -0.19 12.93
C TYR A 222 2.83 -1.38 13.89
N THR A 223 1.74 -2.15 13.85
CA THR A 223 1.56 -3.38 14.64
C THR A 223 2.23 -4.56 13.94
N ASN A 224 3.06 -5.28 14.69
CA ASN A 224 3.80 -6.44 14.18
C ASN A 224 2.84 -7.58 13.81
N GLY A 225 3.08 -8.22 12.67
CA GLY A 225 2.36 -9.40 12.24
C GLY A 225 3.25 -10.32 11.39
N THR A 226 2.70 -11.49 11.06
CA THR A 226 3.19 -12.30 9.95
C THR A 226 2.52 -11.84 8.64
N VAL A 227 2.98 -12.36 7.51
CA VAL A 227 2.30 -12.14 6.20
C VAL A 227 0.83 -12.59 6.24
N ASN A 228 0.49 -13.59 7.07
CA ASN A 228 -0.88 -14.04 7.24
C ASN A 228 -1.71 -13.15 8.18
N ASP A 229 -1.05 -12.34 9.00
CA ASP A 229 -1.72 -11.40 9.91
C ASP A 229 -1.95 -10.03 9.26
N THR A 230 -1.51 -9.83 8.02
CA THR A 230 -1.71 -8.58 7.28
C THR A 230 -3.19 -8.25 7.17
N CYS A 231 -3.55 -6.99 7.45
CA CYS A 231 -4.93 -6.48 7.48
C CYS A 231 -5.85 -7.09 8.56
N THR A 232 -5.34 -7.89 9.51
CA THR A 232 -6.16 -8.44 10.61
C THR A 232 -6.45 -7.44 11.73
N GLN A 233 -5.77 -6.29 11.76
CA GLN A 233 -5.86 -5.30 12.83
C GLN A 233 -6.08 -3.87 12.32
N CYS A 234 -6.76 -3.72 11.18
CA CYS A 234 -7.09 -2.42 10.60
C CYS A 234 -7.86 -1.50 11.57
N GLU A 235 -7.46 -0.23 11.61
CA GLU A 235 -8.06 0.81 12.49
C GLU A 235 -9.55 1.04 12.20
N SER A 236 -10.00 0.79 10.96
CA SER A 236 -11.41 0.88 10.57
C SER A 236 -12.31 -0.13 11.27
N GLY A 237 -11.75 -1.18 11.90
CA GLY A 237 -12.47 -2.32 12.45
C GLY A 237 -12.83 -3.39 11.41
N SER A 238 -12.79 -3.04 10.12
CA SER A 238 -12.96 -3.96 8.99
C SER A 238 -11.61 -4.45 8.52
N SER A 239 -11.50 -5.73 8.19
CA SER A 239 -10.27 -6.36 7.69
C SER A 239 -10.21 -6.50 6.18
N TRP A 240 -10.90 -5.60 5.47
CA TRP A 240 -10.71 -5.44 4.04
C TRP A 240 -9.27 -5.05 3.71
N CYS A 241 -8.68 -5.81 2.81
CA CYS A 241 -7.28 -5.73 2.46
C CYS A 241 -7.12 -5.56 0.96
N GLU A 242 -6.27 -4.64 0.53
CA GLU A 242 -5.87 -4.48 -0.87
C GLU A 242 -4.35 -4.46 -0.93
N ASN A 243 -3.76 -5.50 -1.54
CA ASN A 243 -2.31 -5.64 -1.68
C ASN A 243 -1.54 -5.45 -0.36
N GLY A 244 -2.03 -6.04 0.73
CA GLY A 244 -1.40 -5.98 2.03
C GLY A 244 -1.65 -4.69 2.82
N LEU A 245 -2.59 -3.84 2.39
CA LEU A 245 -2.96 -2.60 3.06
C LEU A 245 -4.44 -2.59 3.43
N CYS A 246 -4.74 -2.11 4.64
CA CYS A 246 -6.09 -1.88 5.12
C CYS A 246 -6.77 -0.80 4.26
N ASN A 247 -7.87 -1.15 3.60
CA ASN A 247 -8.61 -0.22 2.74
C ASN A 247 -10.11 -0.23 3.09
N SER A 248 -10.61 0.89 3.60
CA SER A 248 -12.04 1.06 3.92
C SER A 248 -12.94 1.30 2.70
N GLY A 249 -12.37 1.59 1.54
CA GLY A 249 -13.09 1.66 0.26
C GLY A 249 -13.25 0.31 -0.44
N CYS A 250 -12.74 -0.76 0.17
CA CYS A 250 -12.95 -2.11 -0.31
C CYS A 250 -14.31 -2.66 0.09
N ASP A 251 -14.81 -3.56 -0.74
CA ASP A 251 -16.02 -4.35 -0.51
C ASP A 251 -15.90 -5.69 -1.25
N ILE A 252 -16.94 -6.50 -1.12
CA ILE A 252 -17.03 -7.83 -1.75
C ILE A 252 -17.06 -7.80 -3.29
N GLN A 253 -17.36 -6.66 -3.92
CA GLN A 253 -17.45 -6.53 -5.38
C GLN A 253 -16.11 -6.15 -6.01
N ASN A 254 -15.21 -5.55 -5.23
CA ASN A 254 -13.90 -5.13 -5.71
C ASN A 254 -12.93 -6.31 -5.80
N ALA A 255 -12.61 -6.75 -7.02
CA ALA A 255 -11.75 -7.91 -7.27
C ALA A 255 -10.30 -7.80 -6.71
N ASN A 256 -9.82 -6.57 -6.45
CA ASN A 256 -8.51 -6.34 -5.82
C ASN A 256 -8.55 -6.39 -4.29
N CYS A 257 -9.73 -6.55 -3.70
CA CYS A 257 -9.94 -6.56 -2.26
C CYS A 257 -10.14 -7.99 -1.77
N SER A 258 -9.57 -8.29 -0.61
CA SER A 258 -9.77 -9.56 0.10
C SER A 258 -10.14 -9.30 1.54
N CYS A 259 -10.88 -10.24 2.14
CA CYS A 259 -11.12 -10.22 3.57
C CYS A 259 -10.03 -11.04 4.28
N ALA A 260 -9.29 -10.41 5.20
CA ALA A 260 -8.16 -11.04 5.89
C ALA A 260 -8.56 -11.83 7.16
N LEU A 261 -9.85 -11.92 7.50
CA LEU A 261 -10.32 -12.61 8.70
C LEU A 261 -10.68 -14.06 8.45
N ASP A 262 -10.49 -14.87 9.49
CA ASP A 262 -11.07 -16.20 9.59
C ASP A 262 -12.61 -16.09 9.64
N PRO A 263 -13.35 -16.80 8.75
CA PRO A 263 -14.81 -16.87 8.78
C PRO A 263 -15.41 -17.40 10.10
N LEU A 264 -14.60 -18.09 10.92
CA LEU A 264 -15.02 -18.53 12.25
C LEU A 264 -14.73 -17.49 13.34
N CYS A 265 -14.11 -16.35 13.02
CA CYS A 265 -13.71 -15.33 13.99
C CYS A 265 -12.93 -15.92 15.17
N SER A 266 -11.94 -16.76 14.87
CA SER A 266 -11.17 -17.53 15.87
C SER A 266 -12.02 -18.44 16.77
N GLY A 267 -13.24 -18.78 16.34
CA GLY A 267 -14.24 -19.54 17.12
C GLY A 267 -15.00 -18.72 18.17
N ASN A 268 -14.78 -17.39 18.23
CA ASN A 268 -15.21 -16.53 19.33
C ASN A 268 -16.17 -15.41 18.91
N GLY A 269 -16.71 -15.45 17.69
CA GLY A 269 -17.58 -14.40 17.17
C GLY A 269 -18.45 -14.86 16.01
N ALA A 270 -19.32 -13.96 15.56
CA ALA A 270 -20.08 -14.11 14.32
C ALA A 270 -19.45 -13.25 13.21
N PHE A 271 -19.13 -13.87 12.09
CA PHE A 271 -18.52 -13.20 10.94
C PHE A 271 -19.57 -12.48 10.08
N ASN A 272 -19.22 -11.28 9.64
CA ASN A 272 -19.98 -10.51 8.66
C ASN A 272 -19.16 -10.39 7.38
N GLU A 273 -19.53 -11.20 6.38
CA GLU A 273 -18.81 -11.27 5.11
C GLU A 273 -18.88 -9.95 4.31
N THR A 274 -19.99 -9.21 4.39
CA THR A 274 -20.16 -7.96 3.63
C THR A 274 -19.34 -6.82 4.21
N ALA A 275 -19.20 -6.77 5.54
CA ALA A 275 -18.38 -5.76 6.20
C ALA A 275 -16.91 -6.21 6.39
N CYS A 276 -16.61 -7.49 6.19
CA CYS A 276 -15.35 -8.12 6.59
C CYS A 276 -14.99 -7.77 8.05
N ASP A 277 -15.92 -8.04 8.96
CA ASP A 277 -15.72 -7.85 10.40
C ASP A 277 -16.24 -9.04 11.21
N CYS A 278 -15.80 -9.12 12.46
CA CYS A 278 -16.28 -10.09 13.43
C CYS A 278 -16.99 -9.41 14.59
N ASN A 279 -18.20 -9.86 14.88
CA ASN A 279 -18.92 -9.49 16.08
C ASN A 279 -18.56 -10.46 17.22
N CYS A 280 -17.65 -10.04 18.09
CA CYS A 280 -17.11 -10.90 19.14
C CYS A 280 -18.13 -11.18 20.26
N THR A 281 -18.04 -12.40 20.81
CA THR A 281 -18.87 -12.84 21.93
C THR A 281 -18.12 -12.79 23.25
N GLY A 282 -18.84 -12.53 24.35
CA GLY A 282 -18.26 -12.51 25.69
C GLY A 282 -17.23 -11.40 25.87
N TYR A 283 -16.00 -11.77 26.25
CA TYR A 283 -14.89 -10.84 26.52
C TYR A 283 -13.79 -10.86 25.44
N TRP A 284 -14.04 -11.54 24.31
CA TRP A 284 -13.16 -11.52 23.16
C TRP A 284 -13.26 -10.18 22.43
N VAL A 285 -12.12 -9.67 21.96
CA VAL A 285 -11.97 -8.36 21.32
C VAL A 285 -11.01 -8.45 20.13
N GLY A 286 -10.89 -7.34 19.40
CA GLY A 286 -10.10 -7.23 18.18
C GLY A 286 -10.89 -7.68 16.95
N ASN A 287 -10.41 -7.32 15.75
CA ASN A 287 -11.15 -7.54 14.52
C ASN A 287 -11.36 -9.03 14.21
N SER A 288 -10.50 -9.92 14.72
CA SER A 288 -10.62 -11.39 14.55
C SER A 288 -11.20 -12.14 15.74
N CYS A 289 -11.56 -11.44 16.83
CA CYS A 289 -11.95 -12.02 18.11
C CYS A 289 -10.92 -13.01 18.72
N GLY A 290 -9.65 -12.91 18.32
CA GLY A 290 -8.56 -13.73 18.85
C GLY A 290 -7.91 -13.17 20.12
N GLN A 291 -8.27 -11.94 20.53
CA GLN A 291 -7.67 -11.29 21.69
C GLN A 291 -8.62 -11.30 22.89
N CYS A 292 -8.12 -11.69 24.06
CA CYS A 292 -8.91 -11.64 25.27
C CYS A 292 -8.84 -10.24 25.93
N GLY A 293 -10.00 -9.57 26.00
CA GLY A 293 -10.18 -8.26 26.65
C GLY A 293 -10.57 -8.35 28.13
N LEU A 294 -10.71 -9.56 28.68
CA LEU A 294 -11.07 -9.77 30.08
C LEU A 294 -9.97 -9.28 31.02
N THR A 295 -10.36 -8.53 32.04
CA THR A 295 -9.48 -8.15 33.16
C THR A 295 -9.91 -8.90 34.41
N CYS A 296 -9.00 -9.70 34.97
CA CYS A 296 -9.26 -10.49 36.16
C CYS A 296 -9.02 -9.71 37.45
N GLN A 297 -9.81 -10.01 38.47
CA GLN A 297 -9.72 -9.37 39.78
C GLN A 297 -8.63 -10.01 40.66
N ALA A 298 -8.43 -9.45 41.87
CA ALA A 298 -7.45 -9.98 42.83
C ALA A 298 -7.70 -11.47 43.14
N ASN A 299 -6.61 -12.22 43.32
CA ASN A 299 -6.60 -13.66 43.58
C ASN A 299 -7.08 -14.56 42.43
N SER A 300 -7.00 -14.07 41.19
CA SER A 300 -7.26 -14.86 39.99
C SER A 300 -6.22 -14.60 38.90
N ASN A 301 -5.99 -15.60 38.06
CA ASN A 301 -5.15 -15.50 36.88
C ASN A 301 -6.03 -15.48 35.63
N LEU A 302 -5.64 -14.67 34.64
CA LEU A 302 -6.30 -14.69 33.33
C LEU A 302 -5.84 -15.90 32.53
N ASN A 303 -6.79 -16.77 32.21
CA ASN A 303 -6.64 -17.79 31.18
C ASN A 303 -6.94 -17.15 29.82
N ARG A 304 -5.89 -16.85 29.04
CA ARG A 304 -6.02 -16.17 27.75
C ARG A 304 -6.63 -17.04 26.65
N ASP A 305 -6.47 -18.36 26.75
CA ASP A 305 -6.97 -19.30 25.74
C ASP A 305 -8.47 -19.50 25.85
N LEU A 306 -9.00 -19.48 27.09
CA LEU A 306 -10.44 -19.58 27.36
C LEU A 306 -11.10 -18.21 27.55
N CYS A 307 -10.30 -17.14 27.58
CA CYS A 307 -10.70 -15.79 27.99
C CYS A 307 -11.56 -15.76 29.26
N GLN A 308 -11.05 -16.42 30.31
CA GLN A 308 -11.74 -16.59 31.60
C GLN A 308 -10.76 -16.37 32.77
N CYS A 309 -11.29 -16.09 33.97
CA CYS A 309 -10.47 -15.94 35.17
C CYS A 309 -10.47 -17.23 35.99
N ASP A 310 -9.28 -17.80 36.19
CA ASP A 310 -9.07 -18.97 37.03
C ASP A 310 -8.64 -18.54 38.43
N CYS A 311 -9.33 -19.02 39.47
CA CYS A 311 -8.98 -18.68 40.85
C CYS A 311 -7.65 -19.32 41.27
N LEU A 312 -6.86 -18.57 42.04
CA LEU A 312 -5.66 -19.11 42.68
C LEU A 312 -6.02 -20.21 43.68
N GLU A 313 -5.07 -21.11 43.92
CA GLU A 313 -5.25 -22.22 44.85
C GLU A 313 -5.72 -21.74 46.24
N GLY A 314 -6.85 -22.28 46.71
CA GLY A 314 -7.50 -21.88 47.96
C GLY A 314 -8.67 -20.89 47.82
N PHE A 315 -8.91 -20.36 46.62
CA PHE A 315 -10.03 -19.46 46.32
C PHE A 315 -11.05 -20.12 45.38
N LEU A 316 -12.34 -19.81 45.55
CA LEU A 316 -13.42 -20.32 44.71
C LEU A 316 -14.16 -19.18 44.00
N LEU A 317 -14.58 -19.44 42.76
CA LEU A 317 -15.32 -18.47 41.95
C LEU A 317 -16.73 -18.28 42.56
N ASN A 318 -17.03 -17.08 43.01
CA ASN A 318 -18.37 -16.70 43.44
C ASN A 318 -19.28 -16.63 42.21
N SER A 319 -20.31 -17.49 42.19
CA SER A 319 -21.26 -17.65 41.08
C SER A 319 -22.08 -16.39 40.75
N THR A 320 -22.00 -15.36 41.59
CA THR A 320 -22.75 -14.10 41.40
C THR A 320 -21.89 -12.89 41.06
N THR A 321 -20.56 -12.95 41.24
CA THR A 321 -19.73 -11.73 41.17
C THR A 321 -18.46 -11.85 40.32
N THR A 322 -18.16 -12.98 39.67
CA THR A 322 -16.87 -13.23 38.97
C THR A 322 -15.64 -13.11 39.89
N ASN A 323 -15.85 -13.03 41.22
CA ASN A 323 -14.79 -12.83 42.21
C ASN A 323 -14.29 -14.17 42.76
N CYS A 324 -13.00 -14.26 43.05
CA CYS A 324 -12.41 -15.41 43.74
C CYS A 324 -12.35 -15.15 45.25
N GLU A 325 -13.13 -15.89 46.03
CA GLU A 325 -13.26 -15.74 47.49
C GLU A 325 -12.53 -16.87 48.24
N ASP A 326 -11.91 -16.55 49.39
CA ASP A 326 -11.14 -17.51 50.19
C ASP A 326 -12.09 -18.58 50.76
N SER A 327 -11.83 -19.84 50.40
CA SER A 327 -12.60 -21.01 50.83
C SER A 327 -12.56 -21.26 52.35
N ARG A 328 -11.71 -20.55 53.11
CA ARG A 328 -11.57 -20.72 54.56
C ARG A 328 -12.58 -19.95 55.41
N TYR A 329 -13.52 -19.22 54.80
CA TYR A 329 -14.56 -18.48 55.51
C TYR A 329 -15.98 -18.70 54.95
N SER A 330 -16.36 -19.93 54.60
CA SER A 330 -17.76 -20.26 54.35
C SER A 330 -18.32 -21.17 55.45
N SER A 331 -18.97 -20.57 56.42
CA SER A 331 -19.87 -21.26 57.36
C SER A 331 -21.11 -21.81 56.64
N PHE A 332 -21.30 -23.12 56.69
CA PHE A 332 -22.52 -23.89 56.33
C PHE A 332 -23.76 -23.52 57.19
N PRO A 333 -24.98 -24.06 56.95
CA PRO A 333 -25.61 -24.60 55.71
C PRO A 333 -27.07 -24.14 55.53
N SER A 334 -27.69 -24.48 54.37
CA SER A 334 -29.10 -24.89 54.11
C SER A 334 -29.39 -24.59 52.64
N GLY A 335 -29.98 -25.39 51.75
CA GLY A 335 -30.71 -26.65 51.81
C GLY A 335 -31.58 -26.71 50.53
N SER A 336 -31.91 -27.93 50.11
CA SER A 336 -32.88 -28.30 49.07
C SER A 336 -32.43 -28.36 47.61
N THR A 337 -32.52 -29.59 47.13
CA THR A 337 -32.55 -30.09 45.75
C THR A 337 -33.88 -29.76 45.07
N THR A 338 -33.86 -29.40 43.78
CA THR A 338 -34.76 -29.93 42.73
C THR A 338 -34.35 -29.38 41.35
N GLU A 339 -34.24 -30.27 40.35
CA GLU A 339 -34.16 -29.94 38.91
C GLU A 339 -35.47 -29.30 38.38
N PRO A 340 -35.45 -28.72 37.16
CA PRO A 340 -35.93 -29.51 36.01
C PRO A 340 -35.18 -29.33 34.66
N SER A 341 -35.29 -30.41 33.87
CA SER A 341 -35.14 -30.60 32.41
C SER A 341 -35.34 -29.41 31.46
N ALA A 342 -34.65 -29.45 30.29
CA ALA A 342 -35.29 -29.26 28.97
C ALA A 342 -34.41 -29.78 27.81
N THR A 343 -35.10 -30.20 26.75
CA THR A 343 -34.67 -31.00 25.60
C THR A 343 -34.49 -30.14 24.33
N ILE A 344 -33.64 -30.66 23.41
CA ILE A 344 -33.50 -30.46 21.95
C ILE A 344 -34.41 -29.42 21.24
N GLY A 345 -33.80 -28.62 20.35
CA GLY A 345 -34.47 -27.99 19.21
C GLY A 345 -33.54 -27.84 18.00
N THR A 346 -33.68 -28.73 17.02
CA THR A 346 -33.20 -28.59 15.63
C THR A 346 -34.19 -27.73 14.85
N ILE A 347 -33.70 -26.73 14.09
CA ILE A 347 -34.46 -26.09 13.01
C ILE A 347 -33.53 -25.91 11.80
N THR A 348 -33.91 -26.57 10.72
CA THR A 348 -33.45 -26.43 9.33
C THR A 348 -34.08 -25.21 8.67
N THR A 349 -33.34 -24.48 7.83
CA THR A 349 -33.91 -23.80 6.64
C THR A 349 -32.85 -23.60 5.56
N ASP A 350 -33.06 -24.29 4.44
CA ASP A 350 -32.42 -24.13 3.13
C ASP A 350 -32.65 -22.74 2.50
N SER A 351 -31.71 -22.31 1.66
CA SER A 351 -31.98 -21.39 0.55
C SER A 351 -31.27 -21.89 -0.72
N ALA A 352 -32.07 -22.19 -1.75
CA ALA A 352 -31.67 -22.87 -2.99
C ALA A 352 -30.84 -22.00 -3.97
N PRO A 353 -29.98 -22.60 -4.83
CA PRO A 353 -29.12 -21.89 -5.78
C PRO A 353 -29.78 -21.58 -7.14
N VAL A 354 -29.21 -20.58 -7.82
CA VAL A 354 -29.71 -19.89 -9.04
C VAL A 354 -29.68 -20.75 -10.31
N CYS A 355 -28.78 -21.72 -10.41
CA CYS A 355 -28.85 -22.81 -11.39
C CYS A 355 -29.31 -24.06 -10.62
N GLY A 356 -30.32 -24.80 -11.11
CA GLY A 356 -30.98 -25.87 -10.34
C GLY A 356 -30.06 -26.88 -9.64
N MET A 357 -30.59 -27.61 -8.66
CA MET A 357 -29.87 -28.32 -7.57
C MET A 357 -28.75 -29.33 -7.91
N ASP A 358 -28.34 -29.52 -9.16
CA ASP A 358 -27.37 -30.57 -9.51
C ASP A 358 -26.17 -30.11 -10.37
N ILE A 359 -26.05 -28.82 -10.73
CA ILE A 359 -24.89 -28.34 -11.51
C ILE A 359 -23.86 -27.72 -10.56
N ILE A 360 -22.86 -28.52 -10.20
CA ILE A 360 -21.68 -28.08 -9.45
C ILE A 360 -20.48 -28.33 -10.36
N CYS A 361 -19.77 -27.27 -10.76
CA CYS A 361 -18.48 -27.45 -11.39
C CYS A 361 -17.55 -28.07 -10.34
N ASN A 362 -16.89 -29.17 -10.70
CA ASN A 362 -15.83 -29.71 -9.87
C ASN A 362 -14.79 -28.60 -9.64
N GLY A 363 -14.03 -28.63 -8.54
CA GLY A 363 -13.09 -27.56 -8.12
C GLY A 363 -11.97 -27.20 -9.11
N SER A 364 -12.06 -27.71 -10.33
CA SER A 364 -11.26 -27.44 -11.53
C SER A 364 -12.05 -26.66 -12.61
N GLY A 365 -13.15 -26.00 -12.27
CA GLY A 365 -13.91 -25.13 -13.16
C GLY A 365 -14.78 -24.11 -12.42
N VAL A 366 -15.22 -23.08 -13.12
CA VAL A 366 -16.04 -21.97 -12.58
C VAL A 366 -17.39 -21.94 -13.29
N LEU A 367 -18.49 -21.93 -12.52
CA LEU A 367 -19.85 -21.89 -13.05
C LEU A 367 -20.19 -20.47 -13.48
N ASP A 368 -20.58 -20.30 -14.75
CA ASP A 368 -21.15 -19.05 -15.21
C ASP A 368 -22.62 -18.93 -14.74
N PRO A 369 -22.95 -17.95 -13.89
CA PRO A 369 -24.28 -17.82 -13.34
C PRO A 369 -25.34 -17.31 -14.35
N GLN A 370 -24.93 -16.84 -15.54
CA GLN A 370 -25.86 -16.37 -16.58
C GLN A 370 -26.18 -17.45 -17.61
N THR A 371 -25.22 -18.32 -17.92
CA THR A 371 -25.38 -19.41 -18.90
C THR A 371 -25.60 -20.78 -18.24
N CYS A 372 -25.30 -20.91 -16.94
CA CYS A 372 -25.29 -22.15 -16.18
C CYS A 372 -24.36 -23.24 -16.77
N GLU A 373 -23.28 -22.83 -17.45
CA GLU A 373 -22.22 -23.69 -17.98
C GLU A 373 -20.94 -23.59 -17.13
N CYS A 374 -20.19 -24.67 -17.02
CA CYS A 374 -18.90 -24.68 -16.33
C CYS A 374 -17.75 -24.32 -17.28
N TYR A 375 -17.01 -23.27 -16.96
CA TYR A 375 -15.75 -22.94 -17.61
C TYR A 375 -14.59 -23.67 -16.92
N CYS A 376 -13.98 -24.62 -17.61
CA CYS A 376 -12.95 -25.48 -17.03
C CYS A 376 -11.57 -24.85 -17.01
N ALA A 377 -10.82 -25.13 -15.95
CA ALA A 377 -9.41 -24.79 -15.82
C ALA A 377 -8.55 -25.58 -16.81
N SER A 378 -7.40 -25.01 -17.19
CA SER A 378 -6.49 -25.62 -18.16
C SER A 378 -6.09 -27.05 -17.76
N GLY A 379 -6.25 -27.99 -18.69
CA GLY A 379 -6.01 -29.41 -18.44
C GLY A 379 -7.23 -30.18 -17.93
N TYR A 380 -8.40 -29.53 -17.82
CA TYR A 380 -9.69 -30.18 -17.54
C TYR A 380 -10.74 -29.81 -18.58
N LYS A 381 -11.69 -30.73 -18.80
CA LYS A 381 -12.82 -30.59 -19.74
C LYS A 381 -14.06 -31.30 -19.20
N GLY A 382 -15.15 -31.24 -19.96
CA GLY A 382 -16.45 -31.81 -19.58
C GLY A 382 -17.40 -30.76 -19.01
N SER A 383 -18.69 -31.07 -18.96
CA SER A 383 -19.76 -30.12 -18.59
C SER A 383 -19.71 -29.64 -17.14
N ASP A 384 -19.00 -30.36 -16.28
CA ASP A 384 -18.76 -30.09 -14.86
C ASP A 384 -17.25 -30.08 -14.53
N CYS A 385 -16.39 -30.07 -15.55
CA CYS A 385 -14.93 -29.99 -15.42
C CYS A 385 -14.29 -31.13 -14.61
N ASN A 386 -14.89 -32.32 -14.67
CA ASN A 386 -14.44 -33.51 -13.96
C ASN A 386 -13.46 -34.38 -14.78
N GLU A 387 -13.33 -34.16 -16.09
CA GLU A 387 -12.45 -34.93 -16.97
C GLU A 387 -11.09 -34.24 -17.11
N GLN A 388 -10.00 -34.98 -16.90
CA GLN A 388 -8.66 -34.49 -17.21
C GLN A 388 -8.38 -34.61 -18.71
N CYS A 389 -7.82 -33.53 -19.28
CA CYS A 389 -7.40 -33.48 -20.66
C CYS A 389 -6.19 -34.38 -20.90
N SER A 390 -6.28 -35.23 -21.93
CA SER A 390 -5.10 -35.92 -22.44
C SER A 390 -4.17 -34.92 -23.14
N LEU A 391 -2.86 -35.16 -23.08
CA LEU A 391 -1.88 -34.39 -23.85
C LEU A 391 -2.14 -34.44 -25.37
N THR A 392 -2.85 -35.46 -25.87
CA THR A 392 -3.22 -35.57 -27.29
C THR A 392 -4.47 -34.78 -27.67
N ASP A 393 -5.17 -34.20 -26.69
CA ASP A 393 -6.47 -33.57 -26.88
C ASP A 393 -6.30 -32.10 -27.27
N THR A 394 -6.52 -31.78 -28.54
CA THR A 394 -6.22 -30.47 -29.11
C THR A 394 -7.17 -29.37 -28.65
N GLU A 395 -8.39 -29.73 -28.25
CA GLU A 395 -9.42 -28.76 -27.81
C GLU A 395 -9.08 -28.12 -26.47
N CYS A 396 -8.38 -28.83 -25.59
CA CYS A 396 -7.96 -28.29 -24.29
C CYS A 396 -6.85 -27.23 -24.36
N TRP A 397 -6.20 -27.07 -25.52
CA TRP A 397 -5.05 -26.18 -25.69
C TRP A 397 -5.32 -25.02 -26.65
N SER A 398 -6.59 -24.77 -27.04
CA SER A 398 -6.92 -23.61 -27.85
C SER A 398 -6.65 -22.32 -27.05
N GLY A 399 -5.62 -21.57 -27.44
CA GLY A 399 -5.20 -20.32 -26.76
C GLY A 399 -4.02 -20.47 -25.78
N TYR A 400 -3.51 -21.69 -25.58
CA TYR A 400 -2.44 -22.00 -24.64
C TYR A 400 -1.34 -22.84 -25.32
N ARG A 401 -0.05 -22.63 -24.99
CA ARG A 401 0.99 -23.54 -25.48
C ARG A 401 0.85 -24.90 -24.81
N LYS A 402 0.76 -25.95 -25.62
CA LYS A 402 0.83 -27.34 -25.15
C LYS A 402 2.20 -27.58 -24.48
N PRO A 403 2.24 -28.14 -23.27
CA PRO A 403 3.48 -28.36 -22.54
C PRO A 403 4.39 -29.42 -23.19
N PRO A 404 5.73 -29.27 -23.13
CA PRO A 404 6.66 -30.27 -23.62
C PRO A 404 6.64 -31.51 -22.71
N VAL A 405 6.72 -32.70 -23.33
CA VAL A 405 6.71 -33.99 -22.61
C VAL A 405 8.14 -34.35 -22.20
N LEU A 406 8.46 -34.27 -20.91
CA LEU A 406 9.69 -34.84 -20.36
C LEU A 406 9.39 -36.22 -19.81
N ILE A 407 10.10 -37.23 -20.33
CA ILE A 407 9.89 -38.65 -20.01
C ILE A 407 10.94 -39.06 -18.97
N ASP A 408 10.50 -39.47 -17.77
CA ASP A 408 11.30 -40.26 -16.83
C ASP A 408 10.54 -41.56 -16.45
N ALA A 409 11.29 -42.58 -16.08
CA ALA A 409 10.99 -44.00 -16.20
C ALA A 409 9.90 -44.56 -15.27
N ASP A 410 9.32 -43.76 -14.37
CA ASP A 410 8.23 -44.19 -13.50
C ASP A 410 7.05 -43.19 -13.58
N PHE A 411 6.19 -43.43 -14.57
CA PHE A 411 4.78 -42.99 -14.72
C PHE A 411 4.31 -41.74 -13.94
N CYS A 412 4.51 -40.56 -14.52
CA CYS A 412 3.51 -39.48 -14.77
C CYS A 412 4.23 -38.21 -15.29
N PRO A 413 3.61 -37.37 -16.16
CA PRO A 413 4.17 -36.06 -16.49
C PRO A 413 4.19 -35.18 -15.23
N VAL A 414 5.37 -34.95 -14.66
CA VAL A 414 5.55 -34.10 -13.48
C VAL A 414 5.54 -32.63 -13.92
N TYR A 415 4.40 -31.97 -13.73
CA TYR A 415 4.27 -30.53 -13.89
C TYR A 415 4.91 -29.79 -12.71
N CYS A 416 5.82 -28.87 -13.02
CA CYS A 416 6.65 -28.17 -12.04
C CYS A 416 5.95 -26.91 -11.47
N LEU A 417 5.44 -26.99 -10.23
CA LEU A 417 4.82 -25.86 -9.52
C LEU A 417 5.80 -24.71 -9.21
N GLN A 418 7.08 -25.05 -9.06
CA GLN A 418 8.15 -24.12 -8.65
C GLN A 418 8.86 -23.47 -9.84
N CYS A 419 8.56 -23.89 -11.06
CA CYS A 419 9.28 -23.38 -12.23
C CYS A 419 8.86 -21.93 -12.49
N ALA A 420 9.85 -21.06 -12.63
CA ALA A 420 9.65 -19.71 -13.14
C ALA A 420 9.25 -19.79 -14.62
N CYS A 421 8.55 -18.76 -15.10
CA CYS A 421 8.36 -18.58 -16.54
C CYS A 421 9.74 -18.42 -17.17
N ASP A 422 10.16 -19.36 -18.03
CA ASP A 422 11.45 -19.24 -18.71
C ASP A 422 11.38 -18.04 -19.68
N PRO A 423 12.21 -16.99 -19.48
CA PRO A 423 12.22 -15.82 -20.36
C PRO A 423 12.63 -16.16 -21.80
N SER A 424 13.31 -17.30 -22.01
CA SER A 424 13.71 -17.76 -23.35
C SER A 424 12.56 -18.42 -24.14
N GLU A 425 11.43 -18.72 -23.49
CA GLU A 425 10.24 -19.32 -24.12
C GLU A 425 9.12 -18.30 -24.42
N GLY A 426 9.16 -17.12 -23.78
CA GLY A 426 8.18 -16.04 -23.93
C GLY A 426 8.73 -14.85 -24.69
N ASN A 427 8.48 -14.77 -26.01
CA ASN A 427 8.76 -13.57 -26.80
C ASN A 427 7.62 -12.57 -26.63
N CYS A 428 7.66 -11.76 -25.58
CA CYS A 428 6.79 -10.60 -25.45
C CYS A 428 7.41 -9.41 -26.18
N GLU A 429 6.71 -8.91 -27.19
CA GLU A 429 7.12 -7.75 -27.98
C GLU A 429 6.77 -6.44 -27.25
N ASN A 430 7.25 -5.31 -27.78
CA ASN A 430 6.85 -3.96 -27.35
C ASN A 430 6.93 -3.72 -25.83
N ASN A 431 8.01 -4.21 -25.21
CA ASN A 431 8.28 -4.08 -23.78
C ASN A 431 7.26 -4.80 -22.88
N GLY A 432 6.54 -5.79 -23.43
CA GLY A 432 5.67 -6.67 -22.68
C GLY A 432 6.46 -7.54 -21.68
N THR A 433 5.88 -7.79 -20.52
CA THR A 433 6.53 -8.60 -19.47
C THR A 433 5.96 -10.01 -19.48
N TYR A 434 6.81 -11.03 -19.65
CA TYR A 434 6.38 -12.42 -19.52
C TYR A 434 6.35 -12.82 -18.06
N SER A 435 5.17 -13.07 -17.51
CA SER A 435 5.02 -13.40 -16.10
C SER A 435 3.82 -14.32 -15.84
N LYS A 436 3.73 -14.82 -14.61
CA LYS A 436 2.61 -15.64 -14.14
C LYS A 436 1.33 -14.79 -14.10
N VAL A 437 0.17 -15.44 -14.21
CA VAL A 437 -1.12 -14.78 -14.00
C VAL A 437 -1.36 -14.53 -12.51
N PRO A 438 -1.50 -13.27 -12.05
CA PRO A 438 -1.86 -13.00 -10.66
C PRO A 438 -3.27 -13.54 -10.38
N GLY A 439 -3.44 -14.17 -9.21
CA GLY A 439 -4.73 -14.71 -8.75
C GLY A 439 -4.84 -16.25 -8.68
N TYR A 440 -3.77 -17.01 -8.92
CA TYR A 440 -3.86 -18.48 -9.02
C TYR A 440 -2.66 -19.21 -8.40
N GLU A 441 -2.39 -18.98 -7.11
CA GLU A 441 -1.24 -19.58 -6.42
C GLU A 441 -1.44 -21.04 -5.97
N LEU A 442 -2.60 -21.66 -6.22
CA LEU A 442 -2.87 -23.02 -5.71
C LEU A 442 -3.34 -24.11 -6.71
N GLN A 443 -3.55 -23.84 -8.00
CA GLN A 443 -3.73 -24.89 -9.03
C GLN A 443 -3.20 -24.46 -10.43
N TYR A 444 -2.82 -25.44 -11.24
CA TYR A 444 -1.96 -25.34 -12.44
C TYR A 444 -2.35 -24.32 -13.52
N GLY A 445 -1.34 -23.52 -13.96
CA GLY A 445 -1.26 -22.82 -15.26
C GLY A 445 -1.38 -21.29 -15.19
N MET A 446 -0.74 -20.44 -16.00
CA MET A 446 0.25 -20.54 -17.07
C MET A 446 0.92 -19.14 -17.21
N CYS A 447 2.10 -19.06 -17.81
CA CYS A 447 2.76 -17.78 -18.07
C CYS A 447 2.12 -17.05 -19.27
N ARG A 448 1.98 -15.72 -19.20
CA ARG A 448 1.51 -14.88 -20.32
C ARG A 448 2.28 -13.57 -20.41
N CYS A 449 2.17 -12.89 -21.55
CA CYS A 449 2.68 -11.53 -21.69
C CYS A 449 1.70 -10.51 -21.08
N TYR A 450 2.23 -9.61 -20.27
CA TYR A 450 1.58 -8.38 -19.82
C TYR A 450 1.98 -7.25 -20.75
N CYS A 451 1.02 -6.75 -21.51
CA CYS A 451 1.27 -5.76 -22.52
C CYS A 451 1.08 -4.35 -21.95
N PRO A 452 2.06 -3.45 -22.08
CA PRO A 452 1.85 -2.06 -21.76
C PRO A 452 0.82 -1.48 -22.74
N PHE A 453 -0.17 -0.74 -22.23
CA PHE A 453 -1.10 -0.01 -23.08
C PHE A 453 -0.32 0.93 -24.02
N PRO A 454 -0.64 1.03 -25.33
CA PRO A 454 -1.83 0.50 -26.02
C PRO A 454 -1.66 -0.86 -26.71
N TRP A 455 -0.63 -1.64 -26.37
CA TRP A 455 -0.40 -2.97 -26.93
C TRP A 455 -1.24 -4.04 -26.25
N SER A 456 -1.57 -5.08 -27.02
CA SER A 456 -2.46 -6.17 -26.64
C SER A 456 -2.13 -7.45 -27.42
N GLY A 457 -2.94 -8.49 -27.24
CA GLY A 457 -2.68 -9.82 -27.81
C GLY A 457 -1.74 -10.66 -26.94
N LEU A 458 -1.60 -11.94 -27.28
CA LEU A 458 -0.90 -12.94 -26.46
C LEU A 458 0.61 -12.69 -26.29
N THR A 459 1.20 -11.93 -27.23
CA THR A 459 2.63 -11.58 -27.27
C THR A 459 2.87 -10.06 -27.33
N CYS A 460 1.84 -9.23 -27.09
CA CYS A 460 1.94 -7.77 -27.16
C CYS A 460 2.23 -7.19 -28.56
N GLN A 461 1.87 -7.93 -29.60
CA GLN A 461 2.03 -7.52 -30.99
C GLN A 461 0.85 -6.69 -31.54
N GLU A 462 -0.30 -6.69 -30.87
CA GLU A 462 -1.53 -6.11 -31.39
C GLU A 462 -1.71 -4.69 -30.86
N CYS A 463 -1.71 -3.70 -31.75
CA CYS A 463 -1.97 -2.32 -31.38
C CYS A 463 -3.47 -2.05 -31.25
N ASN A 464 -3.93 -1.62 -30.07
CA ASN A 464 -5.32 -1.26 -29.82
C ASN A 464 -5.56 0.26 -29.74
N ALA A 465 -4.58 1.07 -30.17
CA ALA A 465 -4.70 2.52 -30.21
C ALA A 465 -5.63 2.97 -31.34
N SER A 466 -6.45 3.98 -31.05
CA SER A 466 -7.29 4.65 -32.05
C SER A 466 -6.92 6.13 -32.08
N CYS A 467 -6.61 6.67 -33.25
CA CYS A 467 -6.28 8.08 -33.43
C CYS A 467 -7.51 8.87 -33.89
N TYR A 468 -7.78 9.99 -33.22
CA TYR A 468 -8.92 10.85 -33.48
C TYR A 468 -8.51 12.13 -34.20
N ASN A 469 -9.47 12.95 -34.64
CA ASN A 469 -9.23 14.28 -35.23
C ASN A 469 -8.20 14.31 -36.38
N GLY A 470 -8.17 13.26 -37.22
CA GLY A 470 -7.24 13.17 -38.35
C GLY A 470 -5.82 12.76 -37.97
N GLY A 471 -5.60 12.29 -36.74
CA GLY A 471 -4.35 11.66 -36.33
C GLY A 471 -4.06 10.38 -37.13
N THR A 472 -2.79 10.15 -37.42
CA THR A 472 -2.29 8.95 -38.11
C THR A 472 -1.66 7.99 -37.13
N LEU A 473 -2.14 6.75 -37.11
CA LEU A 473 -1.58 5.68 -36.28
C LEU A 473 -0.32 5.13 -36.93
N ASP A 474 0.80 5.17 -36.22
CA ASP A 474 1.96 4.36 -36.54
C ASP A 474 1.79 2.99 -35.89
N ASN A 475 1.53 1.98 -36.71
CA ASN A 475 1.26 0.62 -36.26
C ASN A 475 2.51 -0.10 -35.72
N SER A 476 3.71 0.43 -35.98
CA SER A 476 4.98 -0.15 -35.50
C SER A 476 5.32 0.28 -34.08
N THR A 477 4.93 1.50 -33.70
CA THR A 477 5.14 2.06 -32.36
C THR A 477 3.84 2.11 -31.54
N CYS A 478 2.69 1.84 -32.17
CA CYS A 478 1.35 2.00 -31.63
C CYS A 478 1.11 3.40 -31.04
N THR A 479 1.65 4.43 -31.71
CA THR A 479 1.50 5.83 -31.32
C THR A 479 0.78 6.63 -32.40
N CYS A 480 0.02 7.65 -31.99
CA CYS A 480 -0.64 8.55 -32.91
C CYS A 480 0.22 9.77 -33.19
N THR A 481 0.49 10.04 -34.47
CA THR A 481 1.00 11.34 -34.91
C THR A 481 -0.19 12.27 -35.10
N CYS A 482 -0.25 13.35 -34.31
CA CYS A 482 -1.36 14.28 -34.34
C CYS A 482 -1.11 15.45 -35.30
N PRO A 483 -2.13 15.91 -36.04
CA PRO A 483 -2.04 17.15 -36.80
C PRO A 483 -1.97 18.38 -35.88
N ALA A 484 -1.53 19.51 -36.43
CA ALA A 484 -1.50 20.79 -35.71
C ALA A 484 -2.88 21.12 -35.12
N GLY A 485 -2.89 21.67 -33.90
CA GLY A 485 -4.08 21.90 -33.10
C GLY A 485 -4.51 20.71 -32.23
N PHE A 486 -3.86 19.55 -32.30
CA PHE A 486 -4.17 18.37 -31.48
C PHE A 486 -2.92 17.75 -30.85
N ARG A 487 -3.07 17.06 -29.71
CA ARG A 487 -1.96 16.49 -28.95
C ARG A 487 -2.07 14.96 -28.74
N PRO A 488 -0.94 14.23 -28.62
CA PRO A 488 -0.91 12.81 -28.24
C PRO A 488 -1.58 12.56 -26.87
N PRO A 489 -1.91 11.30 -26.51
CA PRO A 489 -1.54 10.05 -27.17
C PRO A 489 -2.48 9.57 -28.28
N ASN A 490 -3.72 10.08 -28.36
CA ASN A 490 -4.73 9.64 -29.33
C ASN A 490 -5.33 10.77 -30.18
N CYS A 491 -4.77 11.99 -30.09
CA CYS A 491 -5.24 13.17 -30.84
C CYS A 491 -6.67 13.61 -30.53
N LEU A 492 -7.28 13.10 -29.45
CA LEU A 492 -8.62 13.50 -29.03
C LEU A 492 -8.62 14.92 -28.42
N ALA A 493 -7.55 15.27 -27.72
CA ALA A 493 -7.40 16.56 -27.05
C ALA A 493 -6.78 17.61 -27.98
N GLU A 494 -7.29 18.84 -27.90
CA GLU A 494 -6.70 20.00 -28.58
C GLU A 494 -5.33 20.35 -27.99
N CYS A 495 -4.40 20.74 -28.87
CA CYS A 495 -3.14 21.36 -28.50
C CYS A 495 -3.44 22.81 -28.11
N LYS A 496 -3.26 23.13 -26.83
CA LYS A 496 -3.47 24.49 -26.32
C LYS A 496 -2.15 25.23 -26.28
N PRO A 497 -2.17 26.57 -26.44
CA PRO A 497 -0.98 27.37 -26.22
C PRO A 497 -0.44 27.13 -24.82
N ASP A 498 0.87 27.26 -24.69
CA ASP A 498 1.53 27.24 -23.40
C ASP A 498 0.98 28.35 -22.50
N VAL A 499 0.10 27.98 -21.57
CA VAL A 499 -0.51 28.89 -20.60
C VAL A 499 0.31 29.00 -19.33
N SER A 500 1.23 28.05 -19.12
CA SER A 500 2.08 28.07 -17.96
C SER A 500 3.21 29.09 -18.14
N ARG A 501 3.31 29.98 -17.16
CA ARG A 501 4.45 30.88 -16.91
C ARG A 501 5.83 30.19 -16.88
N TRP A 502 5.86 28.87 -16.73
CA TRP A 502 7.06 28.03 -16.79
C TRP A 502 7.55 27.78 -18.21
N CYS A 503 6.72 28.08 -19.22
CA CYS A 503 7.02 27.81 -20.62
C CYS A 503 7.95 28.87 -21.23
N THR A 504 9.13 28.99 -20.62
CA THR A 504 10.18 29.92 -21.01
C THR A 504 11.28 29.16 -21.73
N SER A 505 12.08 29.88 -22.53
CA SER A 505 13.27 29.31 -23.19
C SER A 505 14.28 28.73 -22.21
N ARG A 506 14.29 29.21 -20.95
CA ARG A 506 15.17 28.70 -19.89
C ARG A 506 14.77 27.30 -19.43
N MET A 507 13.48 26.99 -19.55
CA MET A 507 12.90 25.74 -19.06
C MET A 507 12.83 24.63 -20.13
N ALA A 508 13.05 24.99 -21.40
CA ALA A 508 13.05 24.07 -22.53
C ALA A 508 14.00 22.85 -22.43
N PRO A 509 15.21 22.96 -21.86
CA PRO A 509 16.08 21.78 -21.70
C PRO A 509 15.51 20.69 -20.78
N TYR A 510 14.50 21.01 -19.98
CA TYR A 510 13.95 20.14 -18.94
C TYR A 510 12.71 19.37 -19.37
N CYS A 511 12.21 19.58 -20.59
CA CYS A 511 11.03 18.92 -21.13
C CYS A 511 11.06 17.38 -21.08
N ASP A 512 12.23 16.77 -21.14
CA ASP A 512 12.38 15.31 -21.08
C ASP A 512 12.65 14.77 -19.67
N ARG A 513 13.02 15.65 -18.72
CA ARG A 513 13.45 15.25 -17.37
C ARG A 513 12.42 15.57 -16.29
N VAL A 514 11.62 16.61 -16.52
CA VAL A 514 10.66 17.11 -15.55
C VAL A 514 9.25 16.98 -16.17
N PRO A 515 8.49 15.93 -15.81
CA PRO A 515 7.21 15.61 -16.43
C PRO A 515 6.22 16.79 -16.46
N VAL A 516 6.19 17.59 -15.39
CA VAL A 516 5.28 18.75 -15.27
C VAL A 516 5.55 19.84 -16.33
N ILE A 517 6.80 20.02 -16.76
CA ILE A 517 7.18 20.96 -17.82
C ILE A 517 6.71 20.39 -19.17
N ARG A 518 6.92 19.10 -19.40
CA ARG A 518 6.44 18.40 -20.59
C ARG A 518 4.93 18.51 -20.78
N GLU A 519 4.17 18.44 -19.69
CA GLU A 519 2.70 18.42 -19.73
C GLU A 519 2.05 19.80 -19.83
N ASN A 520 2.63 20.81 -19.17
CA ASN A 520 2.07 22.17 -19.12
C ASN A 520 2.65 23.12 -20.18
N CYS A 521 3.75 22.71 -20.81
CA CYS A 521 4.42 23.46 -21.87
C CYS A 521 4.53 22.65 -23.15
N LEU A 522 3.40 22.11 -23.60
CA LEU A 522 3.31 21.20 -24.73
C LEU A 522 3.91 21.78 -26.02
N VAL A 523 3.75 23.09 -26.24
CA VAL A 523 4.25 23.75 -27.45
C VAL A 523 5.75 23.99 -27.34
N MET A 524 6.23 24.54 -26.22
CA MET A 524 7.65 24.78 -25.95
C MET A 524 8.45 23.48 -25.89
N CYS A 525 7.87 22.40 -25.38
CA CYS A 525 8.46 21.06 -25.37
C CYS A 525 8.29 20.28 -26.67
N GLY A 526 7.67 20.86 -27.70
CA GLY A 526 7.51 20.23 -29.01
C GLY A 526 6.60 19.00 -29.01
N ILE A 527 5.75 18.83 -28.00
CA ILE A 527 4.78 17.73 -27.88
C ILE A 527 3.64 17.90 -28.89
N CYS A 528 3.23 19.14 -29.15
CA CYS A 528 2.24 19.46 -30.17
C CYS A 528 2.49 20.85 -30.77
N ALA A 529 1.92 21.10 -31.95
CA ALA A 529 2.00 22.38 -32.65
C ALA A 529 0.61 23.02 -32.74
N LEU A 530 0.55 24.35 -32.66
CA LEU A 530 -0.68 25.15 -32.80
C LEU A 530 -1.07 25.36 -34.26
#